data_AF-A0A645EA54-F1
#
_entry.id   AF-A0A645EA54-F1
#
_cell.length_a   1.000
_cell.length_b   1.000
_cell.length_c   1.000
_cell.angle_alpha   90.00
_cell.angle_beta   90.00
_cell.angle_gamma   90.00
#
_symmetry.space_group_name_H-M   'P 1'
#
loop_
_entity.id
_entity.type
_entity.pdbx_description
1 polymer ?
#
loop_
_entity_poly.entity_id
_entity_poly.type
_entity_poly.pdbx_seq_one_letter_code
_entity_poly.pdbx_strand_id
1 'polypeptide(L)'
;MEEANEFVNRFVKGENLPILTSCCPAWVNFMEHEFPDLLPHLSTCKSPQSMFSPIARHYFAEKALGKKPDEVIVMSIMPCVAKKYEVSREELGQDGYLDTDLSLTTRELARMIKEAGIDLANLEEAEFDSPLGYSTGAADIFGATGGVLEAALRTAYHDITKEEAPSLDFTVVRGMDGIKEASLEIAGHTVNVAAASNLGNARKLMDELRAGTCKYHVIEIMACPGGCVAGAGQPYHGGDYDKVKARAKALYEIDANKPQRLSHVNPDIIKLYDDFLGERGGHKSHELLHTEYYDKSNVYADAEC
;
A
#
# COMPACT_ATOMS: atom_id res chain seq x y z
N MET A 1 3.06 9.20 -1.41
CA MET A 1 2.74 10.57 -1.86
C MET A 1 1.39 10.97 -1.32
N GLU A 2 0.30 10.38 -1.82
CA GLU A 2 -1.07 10.69 -1.37
C GLU A 2 -1.32 10.40 0.12
N GLU A 3 -0.95 9.21 0.62
CA GLU A 3 -1.26 8.84 2.02
C GLU A 3 -0.52 9.72 3.05
N ALA A 4 0.71 10.14 2.72
CA ALA A 4 1.44 11.12 3.54
C ALA A 4 0.75 12.49 3.53
N ASN A 5 0.31 12.96 2.35
CA ASN A 5 -0.44 14.21 2.22
C ASN A 5 -1.77 14.16 2.98
N GLU A 6 -2.52 13.06 2.86
CA GLU A 6 -3.78 12.85 3.59
C GLU A 6 -3.55 12.84 5.10
N PHE A 7 -2.52 12.12 5.57
CA PHE A 7 -2.16 12.12 6.99
C PHE A 7 -1.85 13.53 7.49
N VAL A 8 -0.98 14.28 6.81
CA VAL A 8 -0.62 15.66 7.21
C VAL A 8 -1.87 16.54 7.26
N ASN A 9 -2.75 16.46 6.27
CA ASN A 9 -4.00 17.24 6.23
C ASN A 9 -4.94 16.89 7.39
N ARG A 10 -5.14 15.60 7.69
CA ARG A 10 -5.98 15.15 8.82
C ARG A 10 -5.36 15.53 10.16
N PHE A 11 -4.04 15.39 10.29
CA PHE A 11 -3.29 15.73 11.49
C PHE A 11 -3.40 17.21 11.83
N VAL A 12 -3.23 18.10 10.84
CA VAL A 12 -3.37 19.56 11.01
C VAL A 12 -4.79 19.96 11.37
N LYS A 13 -5.81 19.31 10.79
CA LYS A 13 -7.23 19.61 11.08
C LYS A 13 -7.73 18.99 12.39
N GLY A 14 -7.09 17.93 12.88
CA GLY A 14 -7.55 17.17 14.03
C GLY A 14 -8.82 16.35 13.75
N GLU A 15 -9.04 15.96 12.50
CA GLU A 15 -10.26 15.29 12.05
C GLU A 15 -9.96 13.86 11.55
N ASN A 16 -10.85 12.92 11.86
CA ASN A 16 -10.77 11.52 11.42
C ASN A 16 -9.42 10.85 11.73
N LEU A 17 -8.92 11.08 12.96
CA LEU A 17 -7.70 10.48 13.51
C LEU A 17 -8.04 9.35 14.51
N PRO A 18 -7.26 8.25 14.54
CA PRO A 18 -6.11 7.94 13.70
C PRO A 18 -6.50 7.75 12.23
N ILE A 19 -5.57 8.02 11.32
CA ILE A 19 -5.67 7.52 9.95
C ILE A 19 -5.25 6.05 9.94
N LEU A 20 -6.05 5.20 9.30
CA LEU A 20 -5.84 3.77 9.15
C LEU A 20 -5.41 3.50 7.71
N THR A 21 -4.26 2.85 7.51
CA THR A 21 -3.79 2.53 6.15
C THR A 21 -4.79 1.63 5.42
N SER A 22 -4.95 1.79 4.12
CA SER A 22 -5.97 1.08 3.30
C SER A 22 -5.38 0.08 2.29
N CYS A 23 -4.06 -0.06 2.21
CA CYS A 23 -3.41 -0.81 1.13
C CYS A 23 -3.64 -2.33 1.15
N CYS A 24 -4.07 -2.89 2.29
CA CYS A 24 -4.33 -4.32 2.49
C CYS A 24 -5.83 -4.64 2.26
N PRO A 25 -6.21 -5.34 1.17
CA PRO A 25 -7.62 -5.55 0.85
C PRO A 25 -8.37 -6.41 1.87
N ALA A 26 -7.68 -7.38 2.49
CA ALA A 26 -8.27 -8.20 3.55
C ALA A 26 -8.58 -7.38 4.81
N TRP A 27 -7.79 -6.34 5.08
CA TRP A 27 -8.04 -5.40 6.16
C TRP A 27 -9.21 -4.47 5.82
N VAL A 28 -9.25 -3.91 4.61
CA VAL A 28 -10.41 -3.11 4.14
C VAL A 28 -11.70 -3.92 4.22
N ASN A 29 -11.70 -5.15 3.72
CA ASN A 29 -12.86 -6.04 3.78
C ASN A 29 -13.30 -6.31 5.23
N PHE A 30 -12.34 -6.50 6.14
CA PHE A 30 -12.65 -6.67 7.57
C PHE A 30 -13.29 -5.43 8.17
N MET A 31 -12.80 -4.22 7.83
CA MET A 31 -13.40 -2.96 8.29
C MET A 31 -14.83 -2.78 7.81
N GLU A 32 -15.09 -3.01 6.52
CA GLU A 32 -16.42 -2.84 5.92
C GLU A 32 -17.49 -3.73 6.58
N HIS A 33 -17.11 -4.91 7.08
CA HIS A 33 -18.04 -5.85 7.70
C HIS A 33 -18.15 -5.69 9.23
N GLU A 34 -17.04 -5.43 9.92
CA GLU A 34 -16.96 -5.52 11.38
C GLU A 34 -16.92 -4.16 12.08
N PHE A 35 -16.47 -3.12 11.36
CA PHE A 35 -16.29 -1.76 11.88
C PHE A 35 -16.76 -0.69 10.88
N PRO A 36 -17.98 -0.78 10.32
CA PRO A 36 -18.48 0.19 9.35
C PRO A 36 -18.55 1.62 9.92
N ASP A 37 -18.76 1.75 11.23
CA ASP A 37 -18.76 3.02 11.97
C ASP A 37 -17.38 3.71 11.98
N LEU A 38 -16.30 2.97 11.75
CA LEU A 38 -14.93 3.47 11.75
C LEU A 38 -14.37 3.70 10.34
N LEU A 39 -15.14 3.47 9.27
CA LEU A 39 -14.71 3.71 7.89
C LEU A 39 -14.16 5.12 7.62
N PRO A 40 -14.65 6.21 8.24
CA PRO A 40 -14.06 7.54 8.07
C PRO A 40 -12.57 7.62 8.46
N HIS A 41 -12.09 6.71 9.29
CA HIS A 41 -10.68 6.63 9.68
C HIS A 41 -9.79 5.97 8.64
N LEU A 42 -10.33 5.16 7.72
CA LEU A 42 -9.54 4.61 6.61
C LEU A 42 -9.03 5.74 5.71
N SER A 43 -7.76 5.60 5.30
CA SER A 43 -7.19 6.42 4.25
C SER A 43 -8.02 6.23 2.98
N THR A 44 -8.35 7.33 2.33
CA THR A 44 -9.05 7.32 1.03
C THR A 44 -8.11 6.90 -0.09
N CYS A 45 -6.80 6.83 0.14
CA CYS A 45 -5.84 6.36 -0.85
C CYS A 45 -6.17 4.93 -1.30
N LYS A 46 -6.21 4.72 -2.62
CA LYS A 46 -6.20 3.37 -3.21
C LYS A 46 -4.91 2.64 -2.83
N SER A 47 -4.89 1.31 -2.92
CA SER A 47 -3.66 0.56 -2.71
C SER A 47 -2.65 0.81 -3.83
N PRO A 48 -1.35 0.47 -3.67
CA PRO A 48 -0.36 0.62 -4.73
C PRO A 48 -0.74 -0.06 -6.06
N GLN A 49 -1.44 -1.21 -6.01
CA GLN A 49 -1.96 -1.87 -7.22
C GLN A 49 -2.99 -1.00 -7.92
N SER A 50 -3.98 -0.53 -7.17
CA SER A 50 -5.11 0.22 -7.69
C SER A 50 -4.77 1.69 -7.96
N MET A 51 -3.68 2.21 -7.40
CA MET A 51 -3.08 3.48 -7.81
C MET A 51 -2.26 3.33 -9.09
N PHE A 52 -1.43 2.28 -9.20
CA PHE A 52 -0.60 2.11 -10.39
C PHE A 52 -1.42 1.82 -11.64
N SER A 53 -2.52 1.07 -11.51
CA SER A 53 -3.29 0.59 -12.66
C SER A 53 -3.91 1.69 -13.54
N PRO A 54 -4.60 2.72 -12.99
CA PRO A 54 -5.05 3.83 -13.82
C PRO A 54 -3.87 4.64 -14.39
N ILE A 55 -2.73 4.74 -13.69
CA ILE A 55 -1.54 5.39 -14.26
C ILE A 55 -0.98 4.59 -15.44
N ALA A 56 -0.89 3.27 -15.31
CA ALA A 56 -0.42 2.40 -16.39
C ALA A 56 -1.32 2.53 -17.62
N ARG A 57 -2.64 2.58 -17.41
CA ARG A 57 -3.63 2.65 -18.46
C ARG A 57 -3.74 4.01 -19.13
N HIS A 58 -3.74 5.10 -18.35
CA HIS A 58 -4.04 6.44 -18.86
C HIS A 58 -2.81 7.32 -19.10
N TYR A 59 -1.69 7.01 -18.47
CA TYR A 59 -0.45 7.77 -18.63
C TYR A 59 0.61 6.95 -19.37
N PHE A 60 0.93 5.75 -18.89
CA PHE A 60 2.00 4.94 -19.48
C PHE A 60 1.63 4.41 -20.87
N ALA A 61 0.41 3.91 -21.07
CA ALA A 61 -0.03 3.40 -22.37
C ALA A 61 0.10 4.46 -23.48
N GLU A 62 -0.34 5.69 -23.21
CA GLU A 62 -0.22 6.79 -24.18
C GLU A 62 1.24 7.19 -24.36
N LYS A 63 1.96 7.49 -23.27
CA LYS A 63 3.31 8.08 -23.34
C LYS A 63 4.39 7.11 -23.80
N ALA A 64 4.35 5.87 -23.35
CA ALA A 64 5.40 4.88 -23.61
C ALA A 64 5.05 3.92 -24.75
N LEU A 65 3.78 3.56 -24.91
CA LEU A 65 3.34 2.55 -25.87
C LEU A 65 2.64 3.13 -27.10
N GLY A 66 2.21 4.40 -27.07
CA GLY A 66 1.38 4.99 -28.12
C GLY A 66 0.03 4.28 -28.27
N LYS A 67 -0.50 3.76 -27.15
CA LYS A 67 -1.74 2.98 -27.07
C LYS A 67 -2.82 3.71 -26.30
N LYS A 68 -4.07 3.42 -26.64
CA LYS A 68 -5.24 3.89 -25.89
C LYS A 68 -5.47 3.03 -24.63
N PRO A 69 -6.17 3.58 -23.62
CA PRO A 69 -6.58 2.85 -22.42
C PRO A 69 -7.24 1.48 -22.66
N ASP A 70 -8.05 1.34 -23.70
CA ASP A 70 -8.81 0.14 -24.06
C ASP A 70 -7.99 -0.87 -24.91
N GLU A 71 -6.78 -0.50 -25.33
CA GLU A 71 -5.87 -1.36 -26.09
C GLU A 71 -4.84 -2.09 -25.21
N VAL A 72 -4.86 -1.85 -23.89
CA VAL A 72 -3.88 -2.40 -22.94
C VAL A 72 -4.54 -3.25 -21.86
N ILE A 73 -3.83 -4.29 -21.44
CA ILE A 73 -4.16 -5.11 -20.28
C ILE A 73 -3.20 -4.74 -19.15
N VAL A 74 -3.74 -4.35 -18.01
CA VAL A 74 -3.01 -4.06 -16.78
C VAL A 74 -3.11 -5.26 -15.85
N MET A 75 -1.98 -5.93 -15.65
CA MET A 75 -1.87 -7.09 -14.78
C MET A 75 -0.83 -6.86 -13.68
N SER A 76 -1.16 -7.33 -12.49
CA SER A 76 -0.27 -7.28 -11.33
C SER A 76 0.16 -8.67 -10.87
N ILE A 77 1.38 -8.78 -10.34
CA ILE A 77 1.87 -9.97 -9.65
C ILE A 77 1.94 -9.67 -8.16
N MET A 78 1.15 -10.38 -7.37
CA MET A 78 0.92 -10.06 -5.97
C MET A 78 1.21 -11.25 -5.05
N PRO A 79 1.77 -11.03 -3.86
CA PRO A 79 1.93 -12.09 -2.87
C PRO A 79 0.61 -12.40 -2.13
N CYS A 80 -0.54 -11.91 -2.60
CA CYS A 80 -1.80 -11.89 -1.87
C CYS A 80 -2.96 -12.37 -2.75
N VAL A 81 -3.82 -13.23 -2.20
CA VAL A 81 -5.04 -13.69 -2.89
C VAL A 81 -6.14 -12.63 -2.83
N ALA A 82 -6.22 -11.86 -1.73
CA ALA A 82 -7.22 -10.80 -1.59
C ALA A 82 -7.03 -9.65 -2.60
N LYS A 83 -5.86 -9.54 -3.23
CA LYS A 83 -5.65 -8.61 -4.35
C LYS A 83 -6.50 -8.97 -5.58
N LYS A 84 -6.86 -10.24 -5.77
CA LYS A 84 -7.86 -10.64 -6.79
C LYS A 84 -9.25 -10.12 -6.47
N TYR A 85 -9.64 -10.11 -5.19
CA TYR A 85 -10.90 -9.49 -4.76
C TYR A 85 -10.87 -7.97 -4.91
N GLU A 86 -9.73 -7.33 -4.62
CA GLU A 86 -9.58 -5.89 -4.86
C GLU A 86 -9.78 -5.55 -6.34
N VAL A 87 -9.25 -6.36 -7.26
CA VAL A 87 -9.49 -6.17 -8.70
C VAL A 87 -10.98 -6.15 -9.04
N SER A 88 -11.82 -6.95 -8.37
CA SER A 88 -13.25 -7.02 -8.66
C SER A 88 -14.12 -5.93 -8.02
N ARG A 89 -13.51 -4.93 -7.37
CA ARG A 89 -14.25 -3.83 -6.72
C ARG A 89 -14.60 -2.75 -7.75
N GLU A 90 -15.89 -2.56 -8.01
CA GLU A 90 -16.40 -1.68 -9.07
C GLU A 90 -16.00 -0.21 -8.88
N GLU A 91 -15.88 0.24 -7.63
CA GLU A 91 -15.42 1.58 -7.26
C GLU A 91 -13.92 1.81 -7.49
N LEU A 92 -13.17 0.75 -7.84
CA LEU A 92 -11.76 0.83 -8.26
C LEU A 92 -11.63 0.81 -9.79
N GLY A 93 -12.69 1.21 -10.49
CA GLY A 93 -12.73 1.46 -11.92
C GLY A 93 -13.21 2.86 -12.26
N GLN A 94 -13.09 3.20 -13.54
CA GLN A 94 -13.61 4.44 -14.13
C GLN A 94 -14.19 4.14 -15.51
N ASP A 95 -15.04 5.03 -16.02
CA ASP A 95 -15.61 4.95 -17.39
C ASP A 95 -16.26 3.59 -17.73
N GLY A 96 -16.79 2.89 -16.72
CA GLY A 96 -17.48 1.61 -16.88
C GLY A 96 -16.56 0.39 -16.99
N TYR A 97 -15.28 0.49 -16.66
CA TYR A 97 -14.36 -0.64 -16.56
C TYR A 97 -13.45 -0.56 -15.33
N LEU A 98 -12.90 -1.70 -14.92
CA LEU A 98 -11.98 -1.81 -13.78
C LEU A 98 -10.58 -1.32 -14.16
N ASP A 99 -9.91 -0.57 -13.28
CA ASP A 99 -8.58 -0.04 -13.59
C ASP A 99 -7.56 -1.17 -13.80
N THR A 100 -7.66 -2.23 -12.99
CA THR A 100 -6.81 -3.43 -13.07
C THR A 100 -7.59 -4.57 -13.75
N ASP A 101 -6.99 -5.26 -14.72
CA ASP A 101 -7.65 -6.39 -15.38
C ASP A 101 -7.40 -7.71 -14.63
N LEU A 102 -6.16 -7.92 -14.16
CA LEU A 102 -5.74 -9.20 -13.59
C LEU A 102 -4.80 -9.03 -12.39
N SER A 103 -4.93 -9.93 -11.42
CA SER A 103 -3.95 -10.10 -10.34
C SER A 103 -3.57 -11.57 -10.24
N LEU A 104 -2.30 -11.88 -10.48
CA LEU A 104 -1.74 -13.22 -10.36
C LEU A 104 -0.91 -13.32 -9.07
N THR A 105 -0.95 -14.47 -8.44
CA THR A 105 -0.12 -14.75 -7.27
C THR A 105 1.32 -15.05 -7.66
N THR A 106 2.26 -14.88 -6.72
CA THR A 106 3.65 -15.33 -6.88
C THR A 106 3.74 -16.81 -7.28
N ARG A 107 2.86 -17.67 -6.73
CA ARG A 107 2.80 -19.09 -7.13
C ARG A 107 2.31 -19.30 -8.56
N GLU A 108 1.33 -18.53 -9.01
CA GLU A 108 0.82 -18.61 -10.40
C GLU A 108 1.91 -18.20 -11.39
N LEU A 109 2.62 -17.09 -11.12
CA LEU A 109 3.77 -16.69 -11.94
C LEU A 109 4.86 -17.76 -11.95
N ALA A 110 5.22 -18.31 -10.77
CA ALA A 110 6.23 -19.35 -10.67
C ALA A 110 5.86 -20.62 -11.46
N ARG A 111 4.56 -20.95 -11.56
CA ARG A 111 4.08 -22.05 -12.40
C ARG A 111 4.21 -21.71 -13.89
N MET A 112 3.82 -20.50 -14.31
CA MET A 112 3.96 -20.06 -15.71
C MET A 112 5.41 -20.09 -16.18
N ILE A 113 6.35 -19.59 -15.36
CA ILE A 113 7.79 -19.62 -15.65
C ILE A 113 8.28 -21.07 -15.88
N LYS A 114 7.88 -22.00 -15.00
CA LYS A 114 8.25 -23.42 -15.11
C LYS A 114 7.64 -24.10 -16.33
N GLU A 115 6.36 -23.84 -16.61
CA GLU A 115 5.64 -24.40 -17.76
C GLU A 115 6.22 -23.89 -19.09
N ALA A 116 6.72 -22.65 -19.12
CA ALA A 116 7.42 -22.08 -20.27
C ALA A 116 8.88 -22.58 -20.43
N GLY A 117 9.40 -23.35 -19.48
CA GLY A 117 10.78 -23.84 -19.50
C GLY A 117 11.83 -22.74 -19.26
N ILE A 118 11.46 -21.64 -18.61
CA ILE A 118 12.36 -20.51 -18.33
C ILE A 118 13.22 -20.83 -17.10
N ASP A 119 14.54 -20.74 -17.28
CA ASP A 119 15.50 -20.88 -16.18
C ASP A 119 15.74 -19.53 -15.50
N LEU A 120 14.92 -19.24 -14.49
CA LEU A 120 14.99 -17.98 -13.75
C LEU A 120 16.34 -17.78 -13.03
N ALA A 121 17.03 -18.85 -12.64
CA ALA A 121 18.27 -18.75 -11.88
C ALA A 121 19.46 -18.26 -12.72
N ASN A 122 19.39 -18.44 -14.04
CA ASN A 122 20.44 -18.09 -14.99
C ASN A 122 19.98 -17.07 -16.04
N LEU A 123 18.88 -16.36 -15.78
CA LEU A 123 18.39 -15.31 -16.67
C LEU A 123 19.31 -14.09 -16.59
N GLU A 124 19.57 -13.45 -17.72
CA GLU A 124 20.30 -12.18 -17.76
C GLU A 124 19.51 -11.08 -17.05
N GLU A 125 20.20 -10.21 -16.34
CA GLU A 125 19.59 -9.03 -15.72
C GLU A 125 19.08 -8.08 -16.81
N ALA A 126 17.88 -7.54 -16.60
CA ALA A 126 17.26 -6.57 -17.47
C ALA A 126 16.67 -5.44 -16.62
N GLU A 127 16.66 -4.25 -17.20
CA GLU A 127 16.01 -3.09 -16.60
C GLU A 127 14.49 -3.15 -16.78
N PHE A 128 13.77 -2.52 -15.85
CA PHE A 128 12.33 -2.29 -15.99
C PHE A 128 12.05 -1.20 -17.04
N ASP A 129 10.84 -1.20 -17.59
CA ASP A 129 10.40 -0.21 -18.57
C ASP A 129 10.35 1.22 -17.96
N SER A 130 10.65 2.24 -18.77
CA SER A 130 10.58 3.65 -18.35
C SER A 130 9.55 4.41 -19.20
N PRO A 131 8.78 5.35 -18.62
CA PRO A 131 8.77 5.77 -17.21
C PRO A 131 8.04 4.77 -16.31
N LEU A 132 8.17 4.91 -14.98
CA LEU A 132 7.45 4.16 -13.94
C LEU A 132 7.96 2.75 -13.60
N GLY A 133 9.04 2.27 -14.22
CA GLY A 133 9.73 1.05 -13.80
C GLY A 133 10.65 1.23 -12.59
N TYR A 134 11.01 2.48 -12.26
CA TYR A 134 11.89 2.78 -11.13
C TYR A 134 11.11 2.95 -9.81
N SER A 135 11.47 2.16 -8.79
CA SER A 135 11.01 2.31 -7.40
C SER A 135 12.11 2.84 -6.49
N THR A 136 11.75 3.64 -5.49
CA THR A 136 12.67 4.04 -4.42
C THR A 136 12.65 3.03 -3.28
N GLY A 137 13.66 3.05 -2.43
CA GLY A 137 13.77 2.14 -1.27
C GLY A 137 12.55 2.20 -0.32
N ALA A 138 11.89 3.35 -0.21
CA ALA A 138 10.64 3.49 0.53
C ALA A 138 9.53 2.58 -0.02
N ALA A 139 9.42 2.41 -1.33
CA ALA A 139 8.42 1.52 -1.92
C ALA A 139 8.78 0.04 -1.74
N ASP A 140 10.07 -0.31 -1.76
CA ASP A 140 10.49 -1.72 -1.68
C ASP A 140 10.16 -2.36 -0.33
N ILE A 141 10.13 -1.58 0.76
CA ILE A 141 9.82 -2.09 2.10
C ILE A 141 8.33 -2.31 2.37
N PHE A 142 7.42 -1.90 1.49
CA PHE A 142 5.95 -2.08 1.66
C PHE A 142 5.55 -3.54 1.91
N GLY A 143 6.37 -4.49 1.42
CA GLY A 143 6.12 -5.91 1.58
C GLY A 143 6.21 -6.42 3.02
N ALA A 144 6.92 -5.70 3.90
CA ALA A 144 7.06 -6.02 5.31
C ALA A 144 6.10 -5.19 6.18
N THR A 145 5.54 -5.77 7.25
CA THR A 145 4.72 -4.99 8.19
C THR A 145 5.53 -3.87 8.83
N GLY A 146 4.98 -2.66 8.77
CA GLY A 146 5.60 -1.40 9.20
C GLY A 146 6.27 -0.66 8.04
N GLY A 147 6.43 -1.26 6.86
CA GLY A 147 7.10 -0.66 5.73
C GLY A 147 6.31 0.47 5.07
N VAL A 148 4.98 0.35 5.01
CA VAL A 148 4.11 1.40 4.46
C VAL A 148 4.13 2.61 5.38
N LEU A 149 3.97 2.36 6.67
CA LEU A 149 4.05 3.37 7.72
C LEU A 149 5.41 4.08 7.70
N GLU A 150 6.50 3.31 7.64
CA GLU A 150 7.85 3.85 7.56
C GLU A 150 8.03 4.76 6.34
N ALA A 151 7.58 4.33 5.16
CA ALA A 151 7.64 5.13 3.94
C ALA A 151 6.77 6.40 3.99
N ALA A 152 5.57 6.30 4.55
CA ALA A 152 4.67 7.43 4.73
C ALA A 152 5.27 8.45 5.71
N LEU A 153 5.84 7.99 6.83
CA LEU A 153 6.48 8.84 7.84
C LEU A 153 7.71 9.57 7.30
N ARG A 154 8.55 8.90 6.49
CA ARG A 154 9.67 9.54 5.79
C ARG A 154 9.21 10.77 4.99
N THR A 155 8.07 10.66 4.30
CA THR A 155 7.54 11.75 3.47
C THR A 155 6.75 12.78 4.29
N ALA A 156 5.95 12.35 5.26
CA ALA A 156 5.19 13.25 6.12
C ALA A 156 6.11 14.13 6.97
N TYR A 157 7.24 13.60 7.46
CA TYR A 157 8.25 14.38 8.17
C TYR A 157 8.76 15.53 7.29
N HIS A 158 9.15 15.23 6.04
CA HIS A 158 9.54 16.25 5.07
C HIS A 158 8.42 17.25 4.81
N ASP A 159 7.20 16.78 4.54
CA ASP A 159 6.09 17.65 4.19
C ASP A 159 5.74 18.64 5.33
N ILE A 160 5.90 18.22 6.60
CA ILE A 160 5.67 19.06 7.79
C ILE A 160 6.86 19.99 8.08
N THR A 161 8.09 19.44 8.12
CA THR A 161 9.26 20.17 8.62
C THR A 161 10.04 20.92 7.54
N LYS A 162 9.83 20.53 6.27
CA LYS A 162 10.65 20.92 5.11
C LYS A 162 12.11 20.47 5.20
N GLU A 163 12.40 19.53 6.10
CA GLU A 163 13.70 18.89 6.30
C GLU A 163 13.56 17.36 6.20
N GLU A 164 14.65 16.66 5.89
CA GLU A 164 14.63 15.20 5.94
C GLU A 164 14.68 14.67 7.37
N ALA A 165 14.04 13.52 7.60
CA ALA A 165 14.08 12.87 8.90
C ALA A 165 15.53 12.53 9.30
N PRO A 166 15.93 12.74 10.57
CA PRO A 166 17.29 12.44 11.04
C PRO A 166 17.70 10.98 10.83
N SER A 167 16.72 10.07 10.77
CA SER A 167 16.88 8.68 10.39
C SER A 167 15.79 8.31 9.40
N LEU A 168 16.17 7.62 8.32
CA LEU A 168 15.22 6.97 7.42
C LEU A 168 14.80 5.60 7.94
N ASP A 169 15.55 5.03 8.89
CA ASP A 169 15.30 3.70 9.44
C ASP A 169 14.44 3.80 10.70
N PHE A 170 13.13 3.62 10.53
CA PHE A 170 12.16 3.59 11.63
C PHE A 170 12.07 2.17 12.22
N THR A 171 13.20 1.69 12.76
CA THR A 171 13.37 0.29 13.21
C THR A 171 12.33 -0.20 14.22
N VAL A 172 11.78 0.72 15.00
CA VAL A 172 10.74 0.48 16.02
C VAL A 172 9.43 -0.08 15.45
N VAL A 173 9.09 0.20 14.18
CA VAL A 173 7.90 -0.37 13.51
C VAL A 173 8.21 -1.65 12.72
N ARG A 174 9.49 -2.07 12.68
CA ARG A 174 9.94 -3.28 11.97
C ARG A 174 9.82 -4.53 12.86
N GLY A 175 9.92 -5.71 12.24
CA GLY A 175 9.93 -6.99 12.95
C GLY A 175 8.58 -7.70 12.99
N MET A 176 8.51 -8.77 13.79
CA MET A 176 7.43 -9.76 13.77
C MET A 176 6.44 -9.67 14.93
N ASP A 177 6.63 -8.72 15.84
CA ASP A 177 5.71 -8.51 16.95
C ASP A 177 4.32 -8.11 16.44
N GLY A 178 3.29 -8.58 17.14
CA GLY A 178 1.90 -8.49 16.69
C GLY A 178 1.39 -7.05 16.55
N ILE A 179 1.75 -6.20 17.51
CA ILE A 179 1.53 -4.75 17.49
C ILE A 179 2.86 -4.11 17.84
N LYS A 180 3.30 -3.18 17.01
CA LYS A 180 4.54 -2.41 17.18
C LYS A 180 4.15 -0.95 17.25
N GLU A 181 4.66 -0.23 18.24
CA GLU A 181 4.28 1.15 18.48
C GLU A 181 5.49 2.06 18.62
N ALA A 182 5.34 3.30 18.19
CA ALA A 182 6.36 4.32 18.31
C ALA A 182 5.75 5.70 18.52
N SER A 183 6.54 6.60 19.11
CA SER A 183 6.24 8.02 19.19
C SER A 183 7.37 8.79 18.52
N LEU A 184 7.02 9.71 17.63
CA LEU A 184 7.96 10.52 16.86
C LEU A 184 7.69 11.98 17.14
N GLU A 185 8.74 12.75 17.42
CA GLU A 185 8.63 14.20 17.51
C GLU A 185 8.77 14.80 16.10
N ILE A 186 7.71 15.45 15.62
CA ILE A 186 7.68 16.12 14.32
C ILE A 186 7.26 17.57 14.52
N ALA A 187 8.15 18.52 14.24
CA ALA A 187 7.91 19.96 14.42
C ALA A 187 7.34 20.35 15.81
N GLY A 188 7.78 19.67 16.87
CA GLY A 188 7.31 19.92 18.24
C GLY A 188 5.98 19.25 18.62
N HIS A 189 5.45 18.38 17.76
CA HIS A 189 4.30 17.54 18.03
C HIS A 189 4.70 16.07 18.16
N THR A 190 4.19 15.41 19.20
CA THR A 190 4.33 13.96 19.38
C THR A 190 3.34 13.20 18.50
N VAL A 191 3.84 12.52 17.47
CA VAL A 191 3.08 11.65 16.58
C VAL A 191 3.24 10.20 17.02
N ASN A 192 2.22 9.69 17.71
CA ASN A 192 2.08 8.26 18.04
C ASN A 192 1.64 7.44 16.83
N VAL A 193 2.31 6.34 16.56
CA VAL A 193 2.01 5.43 15.45
C VAL A 193 1.98 3.98 15.90
N ALA A 194 1.23 3.14 15.18
CA ALA A 194 1.22 1.70 15.38
C ALA A 194 1.29 0.95 14.04
N ALA A 195 1.97 -0.19 14.02
CA ALA A 195 1.94 -1.16 12.95
C ALA A 195 1.49 -2.51 13.52
N ALA A 196 0.38 -3.04 13.02
CA ALA A 196 -0.20 -4.31 13.44
C ALA A 196 -0.12 -5.36 12.32
N SER A 197 0.27 -6.55 12.72
CA SER A 197 0.13 -7.76 11.91
C SER A 197 -1.06 -8.57 12.40
N ASN A 198 -1.80 -9.18 11.46
CA ASN A 198 -2.99 -10.01 11.63
C ASN A 198 -4.27 -9.27 12.09
N LEU A 199 -5.43 -9.82 11.70
CA LEU A 199 -6.75 -9.25 11.99
C LEU A 199 -7.16 -9.36 13.47
N GLY A 200 -6.57 -10.29 14.22
CA GLY A 200 -6.81 -10.39 15.67
C GLY A 200 -6.24 -9.19 16.43
N ASN A 201 -5.07 -8.71 16.04
CA ASN A 201 -4.49 -7.48 16.57
C ASN A 201 -5.19 -6.23 16.01
N ALA A 202 -5.61 -6.27 14.74
CA ALA A 202 -6.43 -5.21 14.17
C ALA A 202 -7.72 -4.97 14.99
N ARG A 203 -8.42 -6.05 15.35
CA ARG A 203 -9.62 -5.98 16.20
C ARG A 203 -9.35 -5.26 17.52
N LYS A 204 -8.26 -5.59 18.22
CA LYS A 204 -7.90 -4.93 19.49
C LYS A 204 -7.76 -3.42 19.32
N LEU A 205 -7.06 -2.98 18.28
CA LEU A 205 -6.86 -1.56 18.00
C LEU A 205 -8.18 -0.87 17.60
N MET A 206 -9.05 -1.55 16.86
CA MET A 206 -10.36 -0.99 16.49
C MET A 206 -11.31 -0.92 17.68
N ASP A 207 -11.26 -1.88 18.59
CA ASP A 207 -12.02 -1.84 19.84
C ASP A 207 -11.54 -0.68 20.74
N GLU A 208 -10.23 -0.44 20.82
CA GLU A 208 -9.67 0.74 21.50
C GLU A 208 -10.09 2.06 20.85
N LEU A 209 -10.13 2.11 19.51
CA LEU A 209 -10.59 3.28 18.77
C LEU A 209 -12.08 3.55 19.02
N ARG A 210 -12.92 2.52 18.90
CA ARG A 210 -14.36 2.61 19.16
C ARG A 210 -14.66 3.00 20.61
N ALA A 211 -13.85 2.55 21.55
CA ALA A 211 -13.95 2.93 22.97
C ALA A 211 -13.45 4.35 23.29
N GLY A 212 -12.82 5.04 22.32
CA GLY A 212 -12.24 6.37 22.52
C GLY A 212 -10.95 6.37 23.36
N THR A 213 -10.28 5.22 23.49
CA THR A 213 -9.04 5.06 24.26
C THR A 213 -7.79 4.97 23.37
N CYS A 214 -7.96 4.99 22.05
CA CYS A 214 -6.85 4.94 21.09
C CYS A 214 -5.98 6.21 21.17
N LYS A 215 -4.67 6.01 21.40
CA LYS A 215 -3.66 7.10 21.51
C LYS A 215 -2.92 7.42 20.21
N TYR A 216 -3.15 6.64 19.15
CA TYR A 216 -2.38 6.72 17.90
C TYR A 216 -2.96 7.78 16.96
N HIS A 217 -2.12 8.28 16.06
CA HIS A 217 -2.49 9.17 14.96
C HIS A 217 -2.43 8.46 13.60
N VAL A 218 -1.57 7.44 13.47
CA VAL A 218 -1.45 6.60 12.28
C VAL A 218 -1.39 5.14 12.69
N ILE A 219 -2.18 4.29 12.05
CA ILE A 219 -2.14 2.84 12.27
C ILE A 219 -2.01 2.13 10.93
N GLU A 220 -0.92 1.39 10.74
CA GLU A 220 -0.78 0.42 9.64
C GLU A 220 -1.33 -0.93 10.07
N ILE A 221 -2.19 -1.53 9.23
CA ILE A 221 -2.73 -2.87 9.47
C ILE A 221 -2.48 -3.78 8.27
N MET A 222 -1.77 -4.88 8.53
CA MET A 222 -1.54 -5.94 7.57
C MET A 222 -2.21 -7.23 8.05
N ALA A 223 -3.14 -7.78 7.26
CA ALA A 223 -3.88 -8.98 7.65
C ALA A 223 -3.02 -10.25 7.79
N CYS A 224 -1.86 -10.31 7.14
CA CYS A 224 -0.96 -11.46 7.18
C CYS A 224 0.12 -11.28 8.28
N PRO A 225 0.42 -12.32 9.10
CA PRO A 225 1.51 -12.24 10.08
C PRO A 225 2.86 -11.97 9.42
N GLY A 226 3.50 -10.84 9.70
CA GLY A 226 4.76 -10.41 9.06
C GLY A 226 4.59 -9.61 7.76
N GLY A 227 3.35 -9.39 7.32
CA GLY A 227 3.04 -8.55 6.15
C GLY A 227 2.91 -9.34 4.86
N CYS A 228 2.95 -8.64 3.73
CA CYS A 228 2.78 -9.20 2.39
C CYS A 228 3.83 -10.27 2.04
N VAL A 229 5.03 -10.24 2.64
CA VAL A 229 6.05 -11.31 2.50
C VAL A 229 5.58 -12.69 2.98
N ALA A 230 4.55 -12.74 3.82
CA ALA A 230 3.87 -13.96 4.28
C ALA A 230 2.48 -14.15 3.64
N GLY A 231 2.14 -13.35 2.63
CA GLY A 231 0.81 -13.35 2.04
C GLY A 231 0.42 -14.69 1.44
N ALA A 232 -0.89 -14.96 1.40
CA ALA A 232 -1.44 -16.24 0.96
C ALA A 232 -1.17 -16.58 -0.52
N GLY A 233 -0.59 -15.67 -1.32
CA GLY A 233 -0.13 -15.90 -2.69
C GLY A 233 1.33 -16.35 -2.81
N GLN A 234 2.09 -16.35 -1.72
CA GLN A 234 3.51 -16.70 -1.68
C GLN A 234 3.78 -18.21 -1.75
N PRO A 235 4.99 -18.65 -2.15
CA PRO A 235 5.41 -20.03 -1.93
C PRO A 235 5.25 -20.44 -0.47
N TYR A 236 4.71 -21.65 -0.24
CA TYR A 236 4.43 -22.15 1.10
C TYR A 236 5.68 -22.13 1.97
N HIS A 237 5.60 -21.45 3.11
CA HIS A 237 6.67 -21.45 4.10
C HIS A 237 6.58 -22.66 5.04
N GLY A 238 5.41 -23.30 5.14
CA GLY A 238 5.22 -24.54 5.92
C GLY A 238 5.29 -24.33 7.44
N GLY A 239 4.90 -23.14 7.92
CA GLY A 239 5.04 -22.76 9.33
C GLY A 239 6.44 -22.23 9.71
N ASP A 240 7.41 -22.29 8.79
CA ASP A 240 8.75 -21.74 9.00
C ASP A 240 8.73 -20.21 8.80
N TYR A 241 8.75 -19.48 9.91
CA TYR A 241 8.76 -18.01 9.89
C TYR A 241 10.16 -17.42 9.67
N ASP A 242 11.23 -18.20 9.70
CA ASP A 242 12.56 -17.69 9.36
C ASP A 242 12.67 -17.42 7.85
N LYS A 243 11.96 -18.19 7.01
CA LYS A 243 11.76 -17.84 5.59
C LYS A 243 11.05 -16.51 5.41
N VAL A 244 10.05 -16.21 6.23
CA VAL A 244 9.31 -14.94 6.18
C VAL A 244 10.20 -13.78 6.59
N LYS A 245 10.97 -13.94 7.68
CA LYS A 245 11.97 -12.96 8.11
C LYS A 245 13.03 -12.72 7.04
N ALA A 246 13.52 -13.78 6.38
CA ALA A 246 14.49 -13.67 5.30
C ALA A 246 13.93 -12.87 4.11
N ARG A 247 12.67 -13.09 3.72
CA ARG A 247 11.99 -12.28 2.69
C ARG A 247 11.91 -10.81 3.08
N ALA A 248 11.49 -10.51 4.32
CA ALA A 248 11.45 -9.13 4.81
C ALA A 248 12.84 -8.49 4.85
N LYS A 249 13.85 -9.23 5.31
CA LYS A 249 15.25 -8.78 5.35
C LYS A 249 15.75 -8.37 3.97
N ALA A 250 15.46 -9.17 2.94
CA ALA A 250 15.85 -8.85 1.57
C ALA A 250 15.26 -7.51 1.09
N LEU A 251 14.01 -7.18 1.45
CA LEU A 251 13.40 -5.90 1.12
C LEU A 251 14.13 -4.71 1.78
N TYR A 252 14.50 -4.85 3.06
CA TYR A 252 15.27 -3.82 3.76
C TYR A 252 16.71 -3.70 3.24
N GLU A 253 17.32 -4.80 2.80
CA GLU A 253 18.61 -4.76 2.11
C GLU A 253 18.52 -4.03 0.78
N ILE A 254 17.45 -4.21 0.00
CA ILE A 254 17.21 -3.45 -1.22
C ILE A 254 17.08 -1.95 -0.90
N ASP A 255 16.24 -1.57 0.07
CA ASP A 255 16.08 -0.17 0.49
C ASP A 255 17.41 0.45 0.91
N ALA A 256 18.20 -0.23 1.75
CA ALA A 256 19.48 0.28 2.23
C ALA A 256 20.51 0.50 1.11
N ASN A 257 20.44 -0.28 0.03
CA ASN A 257 21.41 -0.20 -1.09
C ASN A 257 20.94 0.71 -2.24
N LYS A 258 19.72 1.24 -2.20
CA LYS A 258 19.23 2.15 -3.25
C LYS A 258 19.70 3.59 -3.02
N PRO A 259 20.05 4.32 -4.10
CA PRO A 259 20.46 5.73 -4.00
C PRO A 259 19.31 6.64 -3.54
N GLN A 260 18.07 6.31 -3.91
CA GLN A 260 16.89 7.04 -3.50
C GLN A 260 16.01 6.17 -2.59
N ARG A 261 15.78 6.65 -1.37
CA ARG A 261 15.05 5.93 -0.31
C ARG A 261 13.78 6.65 0.15
N LEU A 262 13.40 7.72 -0.55
CA LEU A 262 12.26 8.58 -0.23
C LEU A 262 11.28 8.55 -1.41
N SER A 263 9.97 8.47 -1.14
CA SER A 263 8.99 8.43 -2.25
C SER A 263 8.95 9.74 -3.03
N HIS A 264 9.09 10.87 -2.34
CA HIS A 264 8.94 12.21 -2.91
C HIS A 264 10.15 12.71 -3.72
N VAL A 265 11.24 11.92 -3.79
CA VAL A 265 12.41 12.23 -4.62
C VAL A 265 12.48 11.41 -5.90
N ASN A 266 11.52 10.52 -6.12
CA ASN A 266 11.48 9.69 -7.33
C ASN A 266 11.20 10.58 -8.56
N PRO A 267 12.13 10.67 -9.53
CA PRO A 267 11.99 11.56 -10.68
C PRO A 267 10.79 11.21 -11.58
N ASP A 268 10.49 9.92 -11.75
CA ASP A 268 9.35 9.47 -12.55
C ASP A 268 8.03 9.86 -11.88
N ILE A 269 7.96 9.78 -10.55
CA ILE A 269 6.78 10.19 -9.80
C ILE A 269 6.62 11.71 -9.81
N ILE A 270 7.70 12.49 -9.61
CA ILE A 270 7.66 13.95 -9.73
C ILE A 270 7.11 14.34 -11.11
N LYS A 271 7.67 13.76 -12.17
CA LYS A 271 7.23 14.00 -13.54
C LYS A 271 5.78 13.56 -13.78
N LEU A 272 5.33 12.46 -13.18
CA LEU A 272 3.94 12.02 -13.25
C LEU A 272 2.98 13.05 -12.64
N TYR A 273 3.33 13.63 -11.50
CA TYR A 273 2.54 14.71 -10.90
C TYR A 273 2.53 15.94 -11.80
N ASP A 274 3.71 16.42 -12.23
CA ASP A 274 3.84 17.62 -13.06
C ASP A 274 3.11 17.49 -14.41
N ASP A 275 3.23 16.35 -15.07
CA ASP A 275 2.71 16.15 -16.43
C ASP A 275 1.23 15.72 -16.45
N PHE A 276 0.72 15.07 -15.40
CA PHE A 276 -0.54 14.33 -15.49
C PHE A 276 -1.47 14.47 -14.30
N LEU A 277 -1.00 14.27 -13.06
CA LEU A 277 -1.89 14.26 -11.89
C LEU A 277 -2.16 15.66 -11.31
N GLY A 278 -1.25 16.60 -11.55
CA GLY A 278 -1.27 17.92 -10.91
C GLY A 278 -0.78 17.84 -9.46
N GLU A 279 -1.61 18.28 -8.52
CA GLU A 279 -1.23 18.36 -7.10
C GLU A 279 -1.63 17.10 -6.31
N ARG A 280 -0.88 16.80 -5.25
CA ARG A 280 -1.24 15.74 -4.29
C ARG A 280 -2.58 16.08 -3.63
N GLY A 281 -3.53 15.16 -3.62
CA GLY A 281 -4.90 15.39 -3.16
C GLY A 281 -5.71 16.36 -4.03
N GLY A 282 -5.19 16.77 -5.19
CA GLY A 282 -5.94 17.57 -6.17
C GLY A 282 -7.04 16.75 -6.86
N HIS A 283 -7.88 17.40 -7.68
CA HIS A 283 -9.05 16.76 -8.32
C HIS A 283 -8.69 15.45 -9.05
N LYS A 284 -7.69 15.49 -9.94
CA LYS A 284 -7.33 14.33 -10.76
C LYS A 284 -6.61 13.24 -9.95
N SER A 285 -5.78 13.63 -8.98
CA SER A 285 -5.21 12.69 -8.01
C SER A 285 -6.30 12.01 -7.19
N HIS A 286 -7.31 12.74 -6.73
CA HIS A 286 -8.44 12.18 -5.97
C HIS A 286 -9.28 11.23 -6.82
N GLU A 287 -9.60 11.62 -8.05
CA GLU A 287 -10.33 10.80 -9.01
C GLU A 287 -9.63 9.47 -9.28
N LEU A 288 -8.33 9.50 -9.59
CA LEU A 288 -7.59 8.29 -10.01
C LEU A 288 -7.02 7.49 -8.86
N LEU A 289 -6.57 8.14 -7.79
CA LEU A 289 -5.75 7.54 -6.74
C LEU A 289 -6.46 7.41 -5.39
N HIS A 290 -7.69 7.93 -5.26
CA HIS A 290 -8.50 7.78 -4.06
C HIS A 290 -9.76 6.97 -4.33
N THR A 291 -10.36 6.45 -3.27
CA THR A 291 -11.56 5.62 -3.28
C THR A 291 -12.35 5.86 -2.00
N GLU A 292 -13.51 5.22 -1.94
CA GLU A 292 -14.41 5.22 -0.80
C GLU A 292 -14.72 3.78 -0.38
N TYR A 293 -15.33 3.63 0.79
CA TYR A 293 -15.63 2.33 1.38
C TYR A 293 -17.09 2.28 1.79
N TYR A 294 -17.64 1.07 1.83
CA TYR A 294 -19.07 0.87 2.02
C TYR A 294 -19.34 -0.01 3.25
N ASP A 295 -20.43 0.27 3.95
CA ASP A 295 -20.92 -0.61 5.01
C ASP A 295 -21.42 -1.92 4.39
N LYS A 296 -20.72 -3.01 4.70
CA LYS A 296 -21.05 -4.38 4.27
C LYS A 296 -21.39 -5.27 5.47
N SER A 297 -21.69 -4.68 6.62
CA SER A 297 -22.06 -5.43 7.82
C SER A 297 -23.35 -6.24 7.65
N ASN A 298 -24.26 -5.77 6.80
CA ASN A 298 -25.45 -6.53 6.40
C ASN A 298 -25.19 -7.37 5.14
N VAL A 299 -24.73 -8.60 5.33
CA VAL A 299 -24.46 -9.57 4.25
C VAL A 299 -25.69 -10.01 3.45
N TYR A 300 -26.89 -9.62 3.85
CA TYR A 300 -28.14 -9.94 3.16
C TYR A 300 -28.76 -8.75 2.41
N ALA A 301 -28.15 -7.56 2.48
CA ALA A 301 -28.72 -6.35 1.86
C ALA A 301 -28.94 -6.49 0.34
N ASP A 302 -28.03 -7.19 -0.34
CA ASP A 302 -28.10 -7.39 -1.81
C ASP A 302 -29.00 -8.57 -2.23
N ALA A 303 -29.52 -9.35 -1.28
CA ALA A 303 -30.35 -10.52 -1.56
C ALA A 303 -31.85 -10.20 -1.69
N GLU A 304 -32.26 -8.94 -1.47
CA GLU A 304 -33.66 -8.48 -1.52
C GLU A 304 -34.08 -7.80 -2.84
N CYS A 305 -33.27 -7.89 -3.91
CA CYS A 305 -33.61 -7.38 -5.25
C CYS A 305 -33.96 -8.51 -6.24
#